data_AF-U2KBS7-F1
#
_entry.id   AF-U2KBS7-F1
#
_cell.length_a   1.000
_cell.length_b   1.000
_cell.length_c   1.000
_cell.angle_alpha   90.00
_cell.angle_beta   90.00
_cell.angle_gamma   90.00
#
_symmetry.space_group_name_H-M   'P 1'
#
loop_
_entity.id
_entity.type
_entity.pdbx_description
1 polymer ?
#
loop_
_entity_poly.entity_id
_entity_poly.type
_entity_poly.pdbx_seq_one_letter_code
_entity_poly.pdbx_strand_id
1 'polypeptide(L)'
;MKFRLTFKGVGSLSDGVSYTETALRDIDGDGHPDIIVADGAKQLIVYRNLTGRTNMLKSVTLPFGGHININYEQTTPSYDLPGRRWVMSSVETTGGYKENGAVRSRNTFEYSGGYRDRRERDFYGFKQVRTNQIDTENGDRLYRYSVQTYGKNRDYYAH
;
A
#
# COMPACT_ATOMS: atom_id res chain seq x y z
N MET A 1 -57.00 58.27 -25.13
CA MET A 1 -55.62 57.73 -25.20
C MET A 1 -55.53 56.53 -24.27
N LYS A 2 -55.44 55.30 -24.78
CA LYS A 2 -55.42 54.07 -23.97
C LYS A 2 -54.01 53.47 -24.00
N PHE A 3 -53.29 53.56 -22.88
CA PHE A 3 -52.02 52.84 -22.71
C PHE A 3 -52.30 51.45 -22.15
N ARG A 4 -51.67 50.42 -22.73
CA ARG A 4 -51.60 49.06 -22.17
C ARG A 4 -50.15 48.76 -21.87
N LEU A 5 -49.85 48.60 -20.59
CA LEU A 5 -48.57 48.08 -20.10
C LEU A 5 -48.66 46.57 -19.97
N THR A 6 -47.68 45.87 -20.54
CA THR A 6 -47.52 44.42 -20.37
C THR A 6 -46.25 44.18 -19.60
N PHE A 7 -46.38 43.68 -18.37
CA PHE A 7 -45.23 43.24 -17.56
C PHE A 7 -44.89 41.79 -17.92
N LYS A 8 -43.62 41.53 -18.24
CA LYS A 8 -43.07 40.18 -18.33
C LYS A 8 -42.05 40.00 -17.22
N GLY A 9 -42.37 39.15 -16.25
CA GLY A 9 -41.43 38.66 -15.25
C GLY A 9 -40.80 37.36 -15.74
N VAL A 10 -39.47 37.31 -15.79
CA VAL A 10 -38.73 36.06 -15.99
C VAL A 10 -38.14 35.70 -14.64
N GLY A 11 -38.66 34.63 -14.02
CA GLY A 11 -38.08 34.05 -12.81
C GLY A 11 -37.14 32.92 -13.20
N SER A 12 -35.89 32.98 -12.75
CA SER A 12 -34.97 31.86 -12.77
C SER A 12 -34.90 31.28 -11.35
N LEU A 13 -35.25 30.00 -11.21
CA LEU A 13 -34.94 29.22 -10.02
C LEU A 13 -33.69 28.40 -10.36
N SER A 14 -32.58 28.75 -9.71
CA SER A 14 -31.34 27.99 -9.75
C SER A 14 -31.22 27.25 -8.42
N ASP A 15 -31.46 25.95 -8.43
CA ASP A 15 -31.04 25.07 -7.33
C ASP A 15 -29.63 24.55 -7.65
N GLY A 16 -28.62 25.28 -7.19
CA GLY A 16 -27.23 24.88 -7.26
C GLY A 16 -26.89 23.84 -6.20
N VAL A 17 -27.42 22.62 -6.32
CA VAL A 17 -27.01 21.50 -5.44
C VAL A 17 -25.98 20.64 -6.18
N SER A 18 -24.70 20.83 -5.87
CA SER A 18 -23.65 19.92 -6.30
C SER A 18 -23.67 18.70 -5.39
N TYR A 19 -24.39 17.65 -5.79
CA TYR A 19 -24.19 16.33 -5.19
C TYR A 19 -22.88 15.77 -5.76
N THR A 20 -21.91 15.43 -4.91
CA THR A 20 -20.80 14.57 -5.34
C THR A 20 -21.36 13.17 -5.56
N GLU A 21 -21.92 12.91 -6.74
CA GLU A 21 -22.49 11.60 -7.09
C GLU A 21 -21.43 10.50 -7.06
N THR A 22 -20.16 10.84 -7.33
CA THR A 22 -19.05 9.90 -7.31
C THR A 22 -17.76 10.56 -6.81
N ALA A 23 -17.02 9.86 -5.95
CA ALA A 23 -15.71 10.26 -5.47
C ALA A 23 -14.70 9.12 -5.60
N LEU A 24 -13.44 9.46 -5.83
CA LEU A 24 -12.32 8.52 -5.75
C LEU A 24 -11.56 8.75 -4.45
N ARG A 25 -11.50 7.74 -3.59
CA ARG A 25 -10.82 7.84 -2.30
C ARG A 25 -10.36 6.46 -1.84
N ASP A 26 -9.14 6.37 -1.34
CA ASP A 26 -8.63 5.18 -0.64
C ASP A 26 -9.28 5.11 0.75
N ILE A 27 -10.24 4.21 0.93
CA ILE A 27 -11.03 4.09 2.17
C ILE A 27 -10.41 3.12 3.16
N ASP A 28 -9.74 2.07 2.67
CA ASP A 28 -9.17 1.00 3.50
C ASP A 28 -7.65 1.14 3.71
N GLY A 29 -7.08 2.21 3.15
CA GLY A 29 -5.73 2.68 3.35
C GLY A 29 -4.70 1.83 2.63
N ASP A 30 -5.09 1.12 1.57
CA ASP A 30 -4.28 0.15 0.82
C ASP A 30 -3.41 0.80 -0.27
N GLY A 31 -3.57 2.10 -0.50
CA GLY A 31 -2.85 2.89 -1.48
C GLY A 31 -3.48 2.91 -2.86
N HIS A 32 -4.65 2.30 -3.05
CA HIS A 32 -5.42 2.31 -4.28
C HIS A 32 -6.73 3.10 -4.11
N PRO A 33 -7.14 3.90 -5.11
CA PRO A 33 -8.38 4.64 -5.00
C PRO A 33 -9.58 3.70 -5.13
N ASP A 34 -10.50 3.77 -4.17
CA ASP A 34 -11.83 3.17 -4.25
C ASP A 34 -12.84 4.16 -4.84
N ILE A 35 -13.91 3.63 -5.43
CA ILE A 35 -15.02 4.45 -5.94
C ILE A 35 -16.12 4.51 -4.89
N ILE A 36 -16.50 5.72 -4.51
CA ILE A 36 -17.62 5.99 -3.61
C ILE A 36 -18.74 6.61 -4.44
N VAL A 37 -19.93 6.02 -4.41
CA VAL A 37 -21.11 6.52 -5.12
C VAL A 37 -22.18 6.92 -4.11
N ALA A 38 -22.68 8.15 -4.22
CA ALA A 38 -23.86 8.60 -3.49
C ALA A 38 -25.08 8.26 -4.33
N ASP A 39 -25.79 7.20 -3.96
CA ASP A 39 -27.10 6.91 -4.54
C ASP A 39 -28.11 7.81 -3.82
N GLY A 40 -28.84 8.65 -4.56
CA GLY A 40 -29.69 9.75 -4.07
C GLY A 40 -30.72 9.37 -2.98
N ALA A 41 -30.81 8.10 -2.63
CA ALA A 41 -31.52 7.51 -1.49
C ALA A 41 -30.81 7.65 -0.11
N LYS A 42 -29.90 8.62 0.08
CA LYS A 42 -29.12 8.83 1.35
C LYS A 42 -28.21 7.65 1.72
N GLN A 43 -27.72 6.89 0.74
CA GLN A 43 -26.79 5.79 0.94
C GLN A 43 -25.46 6.06 0.22
N LEU A 44 -24.37 5.57 0.80
CA LEU A 44 -23.05 5.58 0.18
C LEU A 44 -22.67 4.14 -0.16
N ILE A 45 -22.45 3.88 -1.45
CA ILE A 45 -21.97 2.60 -1.95
C ILE A 45 -20.47 2.73 -2.20
N VAL A 46 -19.70 1.76 -1.71
CA VAL A 46 -18.23 1.74 -1.88
C VAL A 46 -17.84 0.55 -2.73
N TYR A 47 -17.20 0.81 -3.86
CA TYR A 47 -16.60 -0.18 -4.73
C TYR A 47 -15.09 -0.20 -4.48
N ARG A 48 -14.63 -1.24 -3.79
CA ARG A 48 -13.22 -1.39 -3.44
C ARG A 48 -12.36 -1.79 -4.63
N ASN A 49 -11.18 -1.19 -4.71
CA ASN A 49 -10.18 -1.56 -5.68
C ASN A 49 -9.42 -2.80 -5.20
N LEU A 50 -9.57 -3.92 -5.91
CA LEU A 50 -8.93 -5.20 -5.56
C LEU A 50 -7.70 -5.51 -6.42
N THR A 51 -7.21 -4.54 -7.19
CA THR A 51 -6.07 -4.72 -8.11
C THR A 51 -4.78 -5.11 -7.37
N GLY A 52 -4.67 -4.80 -6.06
CA GLY A 52 -3.58 -5.23 -5.21
C GLY A 52 -2.20 -4.82 -5.74
N ARG A 53 -1.25 -5.76 -5.79
CA ARG A 53 0.15 -5.48 -6.20
C ARG A 53 0.22 -5.00 -7.65
N THR A 54 0.43 -3.69 -7.84
CA THR A 54 0.63 -3.07 -9.17
C THR A 54 2.02 -2.44 -9.28
N ASN A 55 2.65 -2.57 -10.44
CA ASN A 55 3.96 -1.98 -10.75
C ASN A 55 5.10 -2.33 -9.75
N MET A 56 5.04 -3.52 -9.13
CA MET A 56 6.08 -4.03 -8.24
C MET A 56 6.92 -5.09 -8.96
N LEU A 57 8.24 -5.06 -8.77
CA LEU A 57 9.15 -6.05 -9.36
C LEU A 57 8.81 -7.45 -8.81
N LYS A 58 8.28 -8.32 -9.66
CA LYS A 58 7.88 -9.69 -9.30
C LYS A 58 9.01 -10.71 -9.46
N SER A 59 9.78 -10.62 -10.53
CA SER A 59 10.82 -11.59 -10.85
C SER A 59 11.96 -10.97 -11.66
N VAL A 60 13.18 -11.50 -11.47
CA VAL A 60 14.35 -11.21 -12.30
C VAL A 60 14.84 -12.53 -12.88
N THR A 61 15.02 -12.59 -14.21
CA THR A 61 15.65 -13.73 -14.88
C THR A 61 17.16 -13.53 -14.90
N LEU A 62 17.89 -14.52 -14.40
CA LEU A 62 19.34 -14.53 -14.40
C LEU A 62 19.89 -15.05 -15.74
N PRO A 63 21.10 -14.65 -16.15
CA PRO A 63 21.68 -15.02 -17.45
C PRO A 63 21.76 -16.54 -17.73
N PHE A 64 21.80 -17.36 -16.68
CA PHE A 64 21.88 -18.82 -16.77
C PHE A 64 20.56 -19.54 -16.48
N GLY A 65 19.42 -18.86 -16.66
CA GLY A 65 18.08 -19.46 -16.55
C GLY A 65 17.53 -19.60 -15.12
N GLY A 66 18.26 -19.15 -14.10
CA GLY A 66 17.72 -19.00 -12.74
C GLY A 66 16.77 -17.80 -12.62
N HIS A 67 15.99 -17.76 -11.54
CA HIS A 67 15.06 -16.66 -11.26
C HIS A 67 15.26 -16.13 -9.84
N ILE A 68 15.03 -14.84 -9.65
CA ILE A 68 14.84 -14.24 -8.32
C ILE A 68 13.39 -13.78 -8.25
N ASN A 69 12.59 -14.43 -7.41
CA ASN A 69 11.19 -14.08 -7.17
C ASN A 69 11.08 -13.23 -5.91
N ILE A 70 10.28 -12.16 -5.98
CA ILE A 70 10.10 -11.20 -4.90
C ILE A 70 8.61 -11.12 -4.56
N ASN A 71 8.30 -11.28 -3.28
CA ASN A 71 6.95 -11.09 -2.74
C ASN A 71 6.91 -9.87 -1.84
N TYR A 72 5.71 -9.28 -1.75
CA TYR A 72 5.44 -8.11 -0.93
C TYR A 72 4.17 -8.29 -0.12
N GLU A 73 4.08 -7.63 1.01
CA GLU A 73 2.86 -7.58 1.80
C GLU A 73 2.62 -6.17 2.32
N GLN A 74 1.38 -5.89 2.73
CA GLN A 74 1.04 -4.61 3.33
C GLN A 74 1.24 -4.68 4.84
N THR A 75 1.88 -3.65 5.39
CA THR A 75 1.97 -3.46 6.83
C THR A 75 0.60 -3.20 7.45
N THR A 76 0.43 -3.63 8.69
CA THR A 76 -0.72 -3.20 9.52
C THR A 76 -0.48 -1.77 10.00
N PRO A 77 -1.44 -0.84 9.81
CA PRO A 77 -1.34 0.52 10.31
C PRO A 77 -1.25 0.55 11.85
N SER A 78 -0.49 1.50 12.37
CA SER A 78 -0.41 1.76 13.81
C SER A 78 -0.47 3.26 14.08
N TYR A 79 -0.49 3.66 15.35
CA TYR A 79 -0.41 5.08 15.70
C TYR A 79 0.89 5.72 15.17
N ASP A 80 2.03 5.03 15.35
CA ASP A 80 3.35 5.51 14.94
C ASP A 80 3.58 5.41 13.42
N LEU A 81 2.90 4.46 12.75
CA LEU A 81 2.91 4.27 11.30
C LEU A 81 1.48 4.29 10.75
N PRO A 82 0.88 5.48 10.57
CA PRO A 82 -0.44 5.57 9.97
C PRO A 82 -0.39 5.18 8.48
N GLY A 83 -1.43 4.49 8.02
CA GLY A 83 -1.58 3.96 6.66
C GLY A 83 -0.87 2.62 6.45
N ARG A 84 -1.28 1.87 5.42
CA ARG A 84 -0.60 0.63 5.02
C ARG A 84 0.57 0.98 4.10
N ARG A 85 1.58 0.12 4.08
CA ARG A 85 2.73 0.25 3.19
C ARG A 85 3.11 -1.10 2.64
N TRP A 86 3.45 -1.15 1.36
CA TRP A 86 4.03 -2.32 0.76
C TRP A 86 5.47 -2.50 1.22
N VAL A 87 5.78 -3.66 1.80
CA VAL A 87 7.11 -4.08 2.21
C VAL A 87 7.46 -5.42 1.56
N MET A 88 8.74 -5.68 1.34
CA MET A 88 9.20 -6.94 0.76
C MET A 88 9.06 -8.06 1.79
N SER A 89 8.18 -9.04 1.56
CA SER A 89 7.94 -10.12 2.51
C SER A 89 8.85 -11.33 2.29
N SER A 90 9.28 -11.58 1.05
CA SER A 90 10.25 -12.65 0.78
C SER A 90 11.02 -12.44 -0.51
N VAL A 91 12.23 -12.98 -0.55
CA VAL A 91 13.01 -13.20 -1.79
C VAL A 91 13.34 -14.68 -1.89
N GLU A 92 13.03 -15.28 -3.03
CA GLU A 92 13.43 -16.65 -3.36
C GLU A 92 14.24 -16.65 -4.64
N THR A 93 15.47 -17.13 -4.57
CA THR A 93 16.29 -17.43 -5.74
C THR A 93 16.10 -18.89 -6.09
N THR A 94 15.74 -19.17 -7.34
CA THR A 94 15.66 -20.51 -7.89
C THR A 94 16.68 -20.67 -9.01
N GLY A 95 17.30 -21.84 -9.09
CA GLY A 95 18.32 -22.13 -10.10
C GLY A 95 19.41 -23.04 -9.56
N GLY A 96 20.29 -23.48 -10.45
CA GLY A 96 21.29 -24.50 -10.16
C GLY A 96 20.80 -25.91 -10.44
N TYR A 97 21.70 -26.87 -10.24
CA TYR A 97 21.43 -28.29 -10.47
C TYR A 97 21.17 -28.99 -9.14
N LYS A 98 20.13 -29.82 -9.09
CA LYS A 98 19.74 -30.59 -7.89
C LYS A 98 20.87 -31.47 -7.35
N GLU A 99 21.79 -31.87 -8.23
CA GLU A 99 22.98 -32.66 -7.89
C GLU A 99 23.94 -31.91 -6.95
N ASN A 100 23.84 -30.57 -6.87
CA ASN A 100 24.68 -29.72 -6.03
C ASN A 100 23.97 -29.24 -4.74
N GLY A 101 22.84 -29.85 -4.39
CA GLY A 101 22.04 -29.50 -3.20
C GLY A 101 20.86 -28.57 -3.50
N ALA A 102 20.61 -27.62 -2.59
CA ALA A 102 19.43 -26.76 -2.61
C ALA A 102 19.31 -25.96 -3.93
N VAL A 103 18.28 -26.29 -4.72
CA VAL A 103 17.94 -25.61 -5.99
C VAL A 103 17.17 -24.30 -5.80
N ARG A 104 16.87 -23.98 -4.53
CA ARG A 104 16.17 -22.78 -4.10
C ARG A 104 16.89 -22.22 -2.88
N SER A 105 16.88 -20.90 -2.74
CA SER A 105 17.33 -20.20 -1.54
C SER A 105 16.29 -19.14 -1.22
N ARG A 106 15.75 -19.17 0.00
CA ARG A 106 14.59 -18.33 0.38
C ARG A 106 14.87 -17.58 1.67
N ASN A 107 14.61 -16.27 1.64
CA ASN A 107 14.59 -15.41 2.81
C ASN A 107 13.20 -14.80 2.98
N THR A 108 12.72 -14.70 4.23
CA THR A 108 11.54 -13.90 4.58
C THR A 108 11.94 -12.75 5.50
N PHE A 109 11.16 -11.67 5.47
CA PHE A 109 11.44 -10.45 6.21
C PHE A 109 10.28 -10.08 7.11
N GLU A 110 10.57 -9.73 8.36
CA GLU A 110 9.61 -9.19 9.31
C GLU A 110 10.04 -7.79 9.73
N TYR A 111 9.09 -6.86 9.73
CA TYR A 111 9.33 -5.45 10.01
C TYR A 111 8.62 -5.04 11.29
N SER A 112 9.31 -4.33 12.19
CA SER A 112 8.68 -3.83 13.42
C SER A 112 9.16 -2.43 13.82
N GLY A 113 8.31 -1.75 14.60
CA GLY A 113 8.57 -0.38 15.06
C GLY A 113 8.71 0.62 13.90
N GLY A 114 7.86 0.50 12.88
CA GLY A 114 7.75 1.49 11.81
C GLY A 114 7.33 2.85 12.35
N TYR A 115 7.94 3.93 11.85
CA TYR A 115 7.67 5.29 12.32
C TYR A 115 7.58 6.28 11.18
N ARG A 116 6.50 7.08 11.18
CA ARG A 116 6.32 8.24 10.31
C ARG A 116 6.17 9.48 11.19
N ASP A 117 7.07 10.43 11.00
CA ASP A 117 6.93 11.74 11.59
C ASP A 117 5.76 12.47 10.92
N ARG A 118 4.78 12.90 11.73
CA ARG A 118 3.57 13.57 11.24
C ARG A 118 3.79 15.05 10.95
N ARG A 119 4.74 15.69 11.65
CA ARG A 119 5.09 17.10 11.46
C ARG A 119 5.87 17.26 10.16
N GLU A 120 6.90 16.43 9.99
CA GLU A 120 7.73 16.40 8.78
C GLU A 120 7.07 15.67 7.61
N ARG A 121 5.97 14.92 7.88
CA ARG A 121 5.27 14.10 6.88
C ARG A 121 6.18 13.07 6.21
N ASP A 122 7.18 12.60 6.95
CA ASP A 122 8.24 11.73 6.44
C ASP A 122 8.30 10.40 7.17
N PHE A 123 8.66 9.36 6.43
CA PHE A 123 8.82 8.01 6.98
C PHE A 123 10.26 7.73 7.30
N TYR A 124 10.56 7.45 8.57
CA TYR A 124 11.92 7.26 9.04
C TYR A 124 12.37 5.80 9.01
N GLY A 125 11.50 4.88 8.56
CA GLY A 125 11.82 3.46 8.46
C GLY A 125 11.26 2.63 9.60
N PHE A 126 11.76 1.41 9.68
CA PHE A 126 11.43 0.43 10.72
C PHE A 126 12.56 0.37 11.74
N LYS A 127 12.19 0.31 13.04
CA LYS A 127 13.15 0.10 14.13
C LYS A 127 13.87 -1.23 13.98
N GLN A 128 13.21 -2.28 13.54
CA GLN A 128 13.85 -3.58 13.35
C GLN A 128 13.40 -4.25 12.06
N VAL A 129 14.35 -4.93 11.43
CA VAL A 129 14.12 -5.86 10.33
C VAL A 129 14.73 -7.19 10.74
N ARG A 130 13.89 -8.23 10.83
CA ARG A 130 14.33 -9.60 11.04
C ARG A 130 14.33 -10.32 9.69
N THR A 131 15.49 -10.84 9.31
CA THR A 131 15.67 -11.66 8.12
C THR A 131 15.73 -13.11 8.54
N ASN A 132 14.78 -13.91 8.08
CA ASN A 132 14.71 -15.34 8.30
C ASN A 132 15.25 -16.06 7.07
N GLN A 133 16.30 -16.84 7.22
CA GLN A 133 16.79 -17.74 6.17
C GLN A 133 16.09 -19.09 6.30
N ILE A 134 15.49 -19.55 5.20
CA ILE A 134 14.65 -20.74 5.17
C ILE A 134 15.43 -21.92 4.58
N ASP A 135 15.34 -23.07 5.24
CA ASP A 135 15.83 -24.35 4.76
C ASP A 135 14.83 -24.94 3.75
N THR A 136 15.10 -24.72 2.48
CA THR A 136 14.25 -25.18 1.38
C THR A 136 14.37 -26.69 1.08
N GLU A 137 15.33 -27.39 1.68
CA GLU A 137 15.49 -28.84 1.55
C GLU A 137 14.71 -29.59 2.65
N ASN A 138 14.49 -28.95 3.80
CA ASN A 138 13.80 -29.52 4.95
C ASN A 138 12.41 -28.91 5.19
N GLY A 139 11.58 -28.90 4.14
CA GLY A 139 10.17 -28.49 4.24
C GLY A 139 9.97 -27.02 4.59
N ASP A 140 10.84 -26.14 4.11
CA ASP A 140 10.79 -24.68 4.32
C ASP A 140 10.80 -24.28 5.82
N ARG A 141 11.55 -25.02 6.64
CA ARG A 141 11.76 -24.68 8.07
C ARG A 141 12.70 -23.50 8.22
N LEU A 142 12.57 -22.77 9.34
CA LEU A 142 13.53 -21.71 9.68
C LEU A 142 14.91 -22.33 9.95
N TYR A 143 15.91 -21.96 9.14
CA TYR A 143 17.29 -22.39 9.34
C TYR A 143 17.99 -21.52 10.38
N ARG A 144 17.99 -20.20 10.14
CA ARG A 144 18.55 -19.19 11.03
C ARG A 144 17.89 -17.85 10.77
N TYR A 145 18.13 -16.90 11.66
CA TYR A 145 17.68 -15.53 11.47
C TYR A 145 18.73 -14.52 11.92
N SER A 146 18.63 -13.31 11.39
CA SER A 146 19.37 -12.15 11.87
C SER A 146 18.40 -11.00 12.13
N VAL A 147 18.71 -10.16 13.11
CA VAL A 147 17.91 -8.97 13.42
C VAL A 147 18.79 -7.74 13.27
N GLN A 148 18.39 -6.84 12.38
CA GLN A 148 19.00 -5.54 12.23
C GLN A 148 18.12 -4.51 12.94
N THR A 149 18.73 -3.71 13.82
CA THR A 149 18.04 -2.65 14.55
C THR A 149 18.53 -1.29 14.05
N TYR A 150 17.57 -0.44 13.69
CA TYR A 150 17.73 0.92 13.21
C TYR A 150 17.03 1.89 14.18
N GLY A 151 17.40 3.16 14.16
CA GLY A 151 16.73 4.19 14.99
C GLY A 151 17.46 4.63 16.25
N LYS A 152 18.80 4.75 16.20
CA LYS A 152 19.54 5.53 17.22
C LYS A 152 19.31 7.05 17.12
N ASN A 153 18.60 7.53 16.10
CA ASN A 153 18.47 8.96 15.77
C ASN A 153 17.00 9.45 15.79
N ARG A 154 16.17 9.01 16.74
CA ARG A 154 14.77 9.48 16.84
C ARG A 154 14.65 10.96 17.24
N ASP A 155 15.67 11.51 17.90
CA ASP A 155 15.58 12.80 18.59
C ASP A 155 16.41 13.93 17.96
N TYR A 156 16.97 13.76 16.75
CA TYR A 156 17.87 14.77 16.17
C TYR A 156 17.21 16.10 15.80
N TYR A 157 15.88 16.15 15.71
CA TYR A 157 15.14 17.35 15.30
C TYR A 157 14.14 17.87 16.35
N ALA A 158 14.19 17.36 17.59
CA ALA A 158 13.40 17.91 18.68
C ALA A 158 14.19 19.05 19.37
N HIS A 159 14.00 20.27 18.86
CA HIS A 159 14.36 21.53 19.53
C HIS A 159 13.10 22.29 19.93
#